data_AF-A0AAX1ZSK7-F1
#
_entry.id   AF-A0AAX1ZSK7-F1
#
_cell.length_a   1.000
_cell.length_b   1.000
_cell.length_c   1.000
_cell.angle_alpha   90.00
_cell.angle_beta   90.00
_cell.angle_gamma   90.00
#
_symmetry.space_group_name_H-M   'P 1'
#
loop_
_entity.id
_entity.type
_entity.pdbx_description
1 polymer ?
#
loop_
_entity_poly.entity_id
_entity_poly.type
_entity_poly.pdbx_seq_one_letter_code
_entity_poly.pdbx_strand_id
1 'polypeptide(L)' 'NSIGSGLGCTILPAYVAPLGVSNTVVRPLDVELPSLDLFVSYRKNTESVGVKRFIDQLNKVFHLDKNLD' A
#
# COMPACT_ATOMS: atom_id res chain seq x y z
N ASN A 1 14.23 -5.55 6.65
CA ASN A 1 14.20 -4.21 7.33
C ASN A 1 14.87 -4.37 8.69
N SER A 2 15.20 -3.27 9.39
CA SER A 2 15.89 -3.34 10.70
C SER A 2 15.14 -4.19 11.73
N ILE A 3 13.81 -4.27 11.61
CA ILE A 3 12.94 -5.18 12.39
C ILE A 3 13.31 -6.65 12.13
N GLY A 4 13.33 -7.10 10.88
CA GLY A 4 13.67 -8.48 10.51
C GLY A 4 15.14 -8.87 10.79
N SER A 5 16.02 -7.90 11.00
CA SER A 5 17.40 -8.13 11.44
C SER A 5 17.58 -8.02 12.96
N GLY A 6 16.53 -7.70 13.73
CA GLY A 6 16.60 -7.53 15.19
C GLY A 6 17.37 -6.29 15.66
N LEU A 7 17.60 -5.31 14.77
CA LEU A 7 18.48 -4.16 15.01
C LEU A 7 17.74 -2.88 15.45
N GLY A 8 16.44 -2.96 15.75
CA GLY A 8 15.67 -1.83 16.29
C GLY A 8 14.20 -1.82 15.90
N CYS A 9 13.60 -0.63 15.90
CA CYS A 9 12.22 -0.39 15.48
C CYS A 9 12.14 0.36 14.15
N THR A 10 10.99 0.34 13.49
CA THR A 10 10.74 1.07 12.25
C THR A 10 9.28 1.52 12.24
N ILE A 11 9.03 2.75 11.77
CA ILE A 11 7.68 3.22 11.48
C ILE A 11 7.28 2.67 10.11
N LEU A 12 6.14 1.99 10.05
CA LEU A 12 5.67 1.32 8.84
C LEU A 12 4.22 1.73 8.53
N PRO A 13 3.87 1.86 7.24
CA PRO A 13 2.48 2.07 6.84
C PRO A 13 1.59 0.90 7.26
N ALA A 14 0.34 1.18 7.67
CA ALA A 14 -0.57 0.15 8.18
C ALA A 14 -0.79 -1.01 7.18
N TYR A 15 -0.75 -0.74 5.87
CA TYR A 15 -0.97 -1.76 4.84
C TYR A 15 0.11 -2.85 4.77
N VAL A 16 1.28 -2.69 5.41
CA VAL A 16 2.29 -3.75 5.46
C VAL A 16 2.11 -4.72 6.64
N ALA A 17 1.14 -4.48 7.53
CA ALA A 17 0.85 -5.36 8.66
C ALA A 17 0.62 -6.84 8.26
N PRO A 18 -0.06 -7.17 7.14
CA PRO A 18 -0.24 -8.56 6.70
C PRO A 18 1.05 -9.26 6.29
N LEU A 19 2.10 -8.51 5.93
CA LEU A 19 3.42 -9.06 5.56
C LEU A 19 4.25 -9.42 6.80
N GLY A 20 3.59 -9.65 7.93
CA GLY A 20 4.13 -9.67 9.28
C GLY A 20 5.50 -10.33 9.40
N VAL A 21 6.39 -9.66 10.13
CA VAL A 21 7.67 -10.23 10.54
C VAL A 21 7.43 -10.95 11.86
N SER A 22 7.80 -12.23 11.94
CA SER A 22 7.63 -13.03 13.16
C SER A 22 8.35 -12.38 14.35
N ASN A 23 7.81 -12.57 15.55
CA ASN A 23 8.38 -12.03 16.80
C ASN A 23 8.48 -10.49 16.83
N THR A 24 7.49 -9.79 16.26
CA THR A 24 7.44 -8.33 16.28
C THR A 24 6.16 -7.83 16.94
N VAL A 25 6.27 -6.68 17.60
CA VAL A 25 5.14 -6.00 18.25
C VAL A 25 4.85 -4.73 17.46
N VAL A 26 3.59 -4.52 17.13
CA VAL A 26 3.11 -3.29 16.48
C VAL A 26 2.52 -2.39 17.55
N ARG A 27 2.94 -1.13 17.56
CA ARG A 27 2.36 -0.08 18.41
C ARG A 27 1.77 1.01 17.52
N PRO A 28 0.49 1.40 17.71
CA PRO A 28 -0.07 2.56 17.02
C PRO A 28 0.66 3.83 17.46
N LEU A 29 0.76 4.81 16.57
CA LEU A 29 1.34 6.11 16.89
C LEU A 29 0.25 7.03 17.45
N ASP A 30 0.56 7.75 18.52
CA ASP A 30 -0.37 8.67 19.21
C ASP A 30 -0.48 10.05 18.53
N VAL A 31 0.20 10.21 17.39
CA VAL A 31 0.26 11.46 16.61
C VAL A 31 -0.45 11.27 15.28
N GLU A 32 -1.01 12.35 14.75
CA GLU A 32 -1.55 12.36 13.39
C GLU A 32 -0.43 12.02 12.39
N LEU A 33 -0.72 11.06 11.51
CA LEU A 33 0.26 10.56 10.56
C LEU A 33 0.14 11.29 9.23
N PRO A 34 1.26 11.50 8.51
CA PRO A 34 1.18 12.00 7.15
C PRO A 34 0.38 11.03 6.27
N SER A 35 -0.37 11.57 5.31
CA SER A 35 -0.97 10.74 4.27
C SER A 35 0.12 10.05 3.46
N LEU A 36 -0.03 8.75 3.23
CA LEU A 36 0.84 8.00 2.34
C LEU A 36 0.01 7.48 1.18
N ASP A 37 0.00 8.25 0.10
CA ASP A 37 -0.76 7.93 -1.10
C ASP A 37 -0.01 6.90 -1.96
N LEU A 38 -0.74 5.90 -2.46
CA LEU A 38 -0.21 4.89 -3.37
C LEU A 38 -0.61 5.25 -4.80
N PHE A 39 0.39 5.39 -5.67
CA PHE A 39 0.18 5.74 -7.07
C PHE A 39 0.51 4.57 -7.99
N VAL A 40 -0.32 4.39 -9.02
CA VAL A 40 -0.06 3.45 -10.12
C VAL A 40 0.14 4.27 -11.38
N SER A 41 1.28 4.08 -12.05
CA SER A 41 1.63 4.79 -13.28
C SER A 41 1.60 3.85 -14.48
N TYR A 42 0.90 4.25 -15.53
CA TYR A 42 0.82 3.53 -16.79
C TYR A 42 0.64 4.51 -17.95
N ARG A 43 0.96 4.06 -19.18
CA ARG A 43 0.78 4.89 -20.38
C ARG A 43 -0.71 5.12 -20.62
N LYS A 44 -1.12 6.39 -20.80
CA LYS A 44 -2.52 6.78 -21.07
C LYS A 44 -3.14 5.99 -22.23
N ASN A 45 -2.39 5.78 -23.31
CA ASN A 45 -2.85 5.08 -24.51
C ASN A 45 -2.28 3.66 -24.58
N THR A 46 -2.30 2.92 -23.46
CA THR A 46 -1.80 1.55 -23.43
C THR A 46 -2.79 0.61 -24.13
N GLU A 47 -2.31 -0.16 -25.11
CA GLU A 47 -3.10 -1.25 -25.73
C GLU A 47 -2.89 -2.61 -25.06
N SER A 48 -2.11 -2.65 -23.98
CA SER A 48 -1.91 -3.88 -23.22
C SER A 48 -3.21 -4.29 -22.52
N VAL A 49 -3.80 -5.40 -22.98
CA VAL A 49 -4.95 -6.05 -22.33
C VAL A 49 -4.65 -6.36 -20.86
N GLY A 50 -3.42 -6.76 -20.54
CA GLY A 50 -2.99 -7.06 -19.18
C GLY A 50 -3.05 -5.83 -18.26
N VAL A 51 -2.60 -4.66 -18.74
CA VAL A 51 -2.68 -3.42 -17.97
C VAL A 51 -4.14 -3.01 -17.76
N LYS A 52 -4.98 -3.05 -18.81
CA LYS A 52 -6.41 -2.72 -18.71
C LYS A 52 -7.10 -3.61 -17.65
N ARG A 53 -6.89 -4.93 -17.72
CA ARG A 53 -7.44 -5.89 -16.75
C ARG A 53 -6.92 -5.67 -15.33
N PHE A 54 -5.66 -5.30 -15.17
CA PHE A 54 -5.09 -5.01 -13.86
C PHE A 54 -5.73 -3.78 -13.21
N ILE A 55 -5.90 -2.69 -13.97
CA ILE A 55 -6.59 -1.48 -13.49
C ILE A 55 -8.05 -1.79 -13.13
N ASP A 56 -8.78 -2.57 -13.94
CA ASP A 56 -10.15 -2.99 -13.62
C ASP A 56 -10.22 -3.73 -12.26
N GLN A 57 -9.25 -4.59 -11.97
CA GLN A 57 -9.19 -5.30 -10.68
C GLN A 57 -8.90 -4.33 -9.53
N LEU A 58 -7.97 -3.39 -9.71
CA LEU A 58 -7.68 -2.38 -8.70
C LEU A 58 -8.92 -1.53 -8.38
N ASN A 59 -9.63 -1.06 -9.41
CA ASN A 59 -10.87 -0.29 -9.23
C ASN A 59 -11.94 -1.10 -8.49
N LYS A 60 -12.07 -2.40 -8.80
CA LYS A 60 -13.03 -3.29 -8.12
C LYS A 60 -12.70 -3.52 -6.65
N VAL A 61 -11.42 -3.78 -6.32
CA VAL A 61 -10.98 -4.13 -4.96
C VAL A 61 -10.88 -2.90 -4.06
N PHE A 62 -10.39 -1.78 -4.61
CA PHE A 62 -10.12 -0.56 -3.84
C PHE A 62 -11.16 0.55 -4.06
N HIS A 63 -12.19 0.30 -4.88
CA HIS A 63 -13.28 1.24 -5.19
C HIS A 63 -12.80 2.63 -5.65
N LEU A 64 -11.71 2.66 -6.43
CA LEU A 64 -11.03 3.91 -6.84
C LEU A 64 -11.92 4.85 -7.67
N ASP A 65 -12.92 4.30 -8.37
CA ASP A 65 -13.87 5.06 -9.20
C ASP A 65 -14.79 5.98 -8.39
N LYS A 66 -14.87 5.84 -7.06
CA LYS A 66 -15.73 6.65 -6.18
C LYS A 66 -15.06 7.93 -5.68
N ASN A 67 -13.76 8.12 -5.92
CA ASN A 67 -12.99 9.27 -5.43
C ASN A 67 -12.90 10.41 -6.48
N LEU A 68 -13.79 10.43 -7.47
CA LEU A 68 -13.81 11.42 -8.57
C LEU A 68 -14.89 12.51 -8.40
N ASP A 69 -15.57 12.58 -7.25
CA ASP A 69 -16.52 13.64 -6.90
C ASP A 69 -15.87 14.72 -6.01
#